data_AF-A0A7U9RYS7-F1
#
_entry.id   AF-A0A7U9RYS7-F1
#
_cell.length_a   1.000
_cell.length_b   1.000
_cell.length_c   1.000
_cell.angle_alpha   90.00
_cell.angle_beta   90.00
_cell.angle_gamma   90.00
#
_symmetry.space_group_name_H-M   'P 1'
#
loop_
_entity.id
_entity.type
_entity.pdbx_description
1 polymer ?
#
loop_
_entity_poly.entity_id
_entity_poly.type
_entity_poly.pdbx_seq_one_letter_code
_entity_poly.pdbx_strand_id
1 'polypeptide(L)'
;MKGFFLQDLKRSFLNKGFFAGLFAVTWILVSAAFHVPLNGSRSSYFIMIEVFAASGFTPFAAIFPGLAYASAFCEEYNSGYIKMMYSRMLPGKFALTRIVTVALSGGTMLAIPFIIVLSIVYCFGIPGIPTGSDKGLMAGTALVFYIENYGEWYIFLWKVILGFLFGCIWALAGLAFAVWLPNRYVALIAPFVLYEAMWLVLGELSALNPMYLMRGDDLNNYPLSGFIECIYILLASFAVIWGLKRRYQNG
;
A
#
# COMPACT_ATOMS: atom_id res chain seq x y z
N MET A 1 -10.54 19.87 18.23
CA MET A 1 -10.58 18.92 17.08
C MET A 1 -9.26 18.85 16.32
N LYS A 2 -8.67 19.97 15.86
CA LYS A 2 -7.35 19.96 15.19
C LYS A 2 -6.25 19.26 16.01
N GLY A 3 -6.25 19.45 17.34
CA GLY A 3 -5.26 18.85 18.24
C GLY A 3 -5.25 17.32 18.25
N PHE A 4 -6.42 16.65 18.29
CA PHE A 4 -6.48 15.19 18.33
C PHE A 4 -6.05 14.56 17.00
N PHE A 5 -6.53 15.11 15.88
CA PHE A 5 -6.12 14.63 14.55
C PHE A 5 -4.60 14.75 14.36
N LEU A 6 -4.01 15.90 14.70
CA LEU A 6 -2.55 16.11 14.60
C LEU A 6 -1.75 15.19 15.53
N GLN A 7 -2.22 15.00 16.77
CA GLN A 7 -1.57 14.09 17.72
C GLN A 7 -1.63 12.65 17.21
N ASP A 8 -2.77 12.24 16.66
CA ASP A 8 -2.93 10.90 16.14
C ASP A 8 -2.12 10.64 14.87
N LEU A 9 -2.13 11.61 13.94
CA LEU A 9 -1.27 11.58 12.77
C LEU A 9 0.20 11.47 13.17
N LYS A 10 0.65 12.33 14.09
CA LYS A 10 2.03 12.28 14.62
C LYS A 10 2.35 10.92 15.21
N ARG A 11 1.42 10.32 15.96
CA ARG A 11 1.61 8.98 16.54
C ARG A 11 1.66 7.88 15.48
N SER A 12 0.86 7.99 14.42
CA SER A 12 0.84 7.04 13.31
C SER A 12 2.18 7.02 12.55
N PHE A 13 2.76 8.18 12.32
CA PHE A 13 4.05 8.32 11.61
C PHE A 13 5.27 8.09 12.51
N LEU A 14 5.20 8.38 13.82
CA LEU A 14 6.33 8.16 14.75
C LEU A 14 6.31 6.79 15.45
N ASN A 15 5.50 5.85 14.97
CA ASN A 15 5.50 4.50 15.51
C ASN A 15 6.78 3.74 15.08
N LYS A 16 7.34 2.93 15.99
CA LYS A 16 8.45 2.00 15.68
C LYS A 16 8.10 1.07 14.52
N GLY A 17 6.83 0.63 14.44
CA GLY A 17 6.34 -0.20 13.34
C GLY A 17 6.35 0.52 11.98
N PHE A 18 6.08 1.83 11.95
CA PHE A 18 6.16 2.63 10.73
C PHE A 18 7.58 2.69 10.19
N PHE A 19 8.56 3.04 11.04
CA PHE A 19 9.96 3.09 10.60
C PHE A 19 10.50 1.71 10.24
N ALA A 20 10.19 0.67 11.02
CA ALA A 20 10.64 -0.69 10.72
C ALA A 20 10.12 -1.17 9.35
N GLY A 21 8.84 -0.96 9.05
CA GLY A 21 8.29 -1.31 7.75
C GLY A 21 8.87 -0.47 6.62
N LEU A 22 9.01 0.85 6.82
CA LEU A 22 9.61 1.76 5.83
C LEU A 22 11.04 1.35 5.46
N PHE A 23 11.90 1.10 6.45
CA PHE A 23 13.27 0.66 6.21
C PHE A 23 13.32 -0.73 5.56
N ALA A 24 12.49 -1.67 6.00
CA ALA A 24 12.44 -3.01 5.42
C ALA A 24 12.04 -2.98 3.94
N VAL A 25 10.96 -2.26 3.59
CA VAL A 25 10.50 -2.15 2.20
C VAL A 25 11.52 -1.41 1.34
N THR A 26 12.10 -0.31 1.86
CA THR A 26 13.15 0.42 1.13
C THR A 26 14.35 -0.49 0.88
N TRP A 27 14.79 -1.25 1.90
CA TRP A 27 15.92 -2.17 1.76
C TRP A 27 15.65 -3.26 0.71
N ILE A 28 14.48 -3.90 0.77
CA ILE A 28 14.09 -4.96 -0.16
C ILE A 28 14.11 -4.45 -1.62
N LEU A 29 13.48 -3.31 -1.88
CA LEU A 29 13.39 -2.78 -3.23
C LEU A 29 14.71 -2.19 -3.74
N VAL A 30 15.47 -1.49 -2.89
CA VAL A 30 16.77 -0.93 -3.27
C VAL A 30 17.81 -2.04 -3.48
N SER A 31 17.79 -3.11 -2.67
CA SER A 31 18.65 -4.28 -2.89
C SER A 31 18.36 -4.91 -4.26
N ALA A 32 17.10 -5.01 -4.65
CA ALA A 32 16.71 -5.50 -5.98
C ALA A 32 17.22 -4.59 -7.11
N ALA A 33 17.24 -3.28 -6.92
CA ALA A 33 17.79 -2.33 -7.88
C ALA A 33 19.28 -2.56 -8.19
N PHE A 34 20.07 -3.01 -7.22
CA PHE A 34 21.50 -3.30 -7.44
C PHE A 34 21.76 -4.61 -8.21
N HIS A 35 20.78 -5.49 -8.33
CA HIS A 35 20.90 -6.73 -9.12
C HIS A 35 20.68 -6.50 -10.62
N VAL A 36 20.18 -5.33 -11.00
CA VAL A 36 19.90 -4.96 -12.40
C VAL A 36 21.06 -4.13 -12.96
N PRO A 37 21.42 -4.24 -14.25
CA PRO A 37 22.46 -3.40 -14.84
C PRO A 37 22.09 -1.91 -14.86
N LEU A 38 22.64 -1.14 -13.91
CA LEU A 38 22.43 0.32 -13.78
C LEU A 38 23.35 1.17 -14.67
N ASN A 39 23.91 0.59 -15.74
CA ASN A 39 24.92 1.25 -16.59
C ASN A 39 24.31 2.09 -17.72
N GLY A 40 23.00 2.37 -17.71
CA GLY A 40 22.32 3.03 -18.82
C GLY A 40 22.26 2.18 -20.11
N SER A 41 22.38 0.86 -20.00
CA SER A 41 22.38 -0.06 -21.14
C SER A 41 21.00 -0.62 -21.48
N ARG A 42 20.04 -0.51 -20.55
CA ARG A 42 18.68 -1.06 -20.66
C ARG A 42 17.64 0.04 -20.54
N SER A 43 16.44 -0.24 -21.04
CA SER A 43 15.29 0.66 -20.90
C SER A 43 14.89 0.84 -19.42
N SER A 44 14.41 2.03 -19.06
CA SER A 44 13.88 2.33 -17.73
C SER A 44 12.75 1.36 -17.33
N TYR A 45 11.89 1.00 -18.29
CA TYR A 45 10.80 0.05 -18.09
C TYR A 45 11.28 -1.38 -17.78
N PHE A 46 12.32 -1.87 -18.46
CA PHE A 46 12.91 -3.18 -18.16
C PHE A 46 13.46 -3.22 -16.73
N ILE A 47 14.23 -2.19 -16.34
CA ILE A 47 14.79 -2.09 -14.99
C ILE A 47 13.66 -2.08 -13.96
N MET A 48 12.59 -1.34 -14.19
CA MET A 48 11.45 -1.28 -13.29
C MET A 48 10.81 -2.66 -13.07
N ILE A 49 10.47 -3.40 -14.14
CA ILE A 49 9.85 -4.74 -14.00
C ILE A 49 10.78 -5.66 -13.22
N GLU A 50 12.05 -5.70 -13.59
CA GLU A 50 13.05 -6.56 -12.95
C GLU A 50 13.18 -6.23 -11.47
N VAL A 51 13.22 -4.96 -11.08
CA VAL A 51 13.31 -4.59 -9.66
C VAL A 51 12.10 -5.07 -8.88
N PHE A 52 10.88 -4.87 -9.40
CA PHE A 52 9.68 -5.33 -8.71
C PHE A 52 9.59 -6.87 -8.69
N ALA A 53 10.00 -7.56 -9.76
CA ALA A 53 9.99 -9.01 -9.82
C ALA A 53 11.07 -9.66 -8.92
N ALA A 54 12.32 -9.20 -9.02
CA ALA A 54 13.47 -9.73 -8.29
C ALA A 54 13.41 -9.42 -6.79
N SER A 55 12.71 -8.34 -6.39
CA SER A 55 12.59 -7.98 -4.97
C SER A 55 11.82 -9.00 -4.13
N GLY A 56 10.99 -9.86 -4.74
CA GLY A 56 10.09 -10.75 -4.00
C GLY A 56 9.13 -9.99 -3.07
N PHE A 57 8.96 -8.67 -3.27
CA PHE A 57 8.15 -7.81 -2.41
C PHE A 57 6.66 -8.10 -2.54
N THR A 58 6.20 -8.39 -3.75
CA THR A 58 4.78 -8.43 -4.10
C THR A 58 3.94 -9.42 -3.26
N PRO A 59 4.39 -10.64 -2.94
CA PRO A 59 3.63 -11.54 -2.05
C PRO A 59 3.54 -11.02 -0.61
N PHE A 60 4.60 -10.38 -0.11
CA PHE A 60 4.65 -9.91 1.28
C PHE A 60 4.16 -8.47 1.48
N ALA A 61 3.77 -7.79 0.38
CA ALA A 61 3.47 -6.36 0.37
C ALA A 61 2.38 -5.97 1.39
N ALA A 62 1.39 -6.83 1.62
CA ALA A 62 0.28 -6.57 2.54
C ALA A 62 0.67 -6.56 4.03
N ILE A 63 1.79 -7.17 4.42
CA ILE A 63 2.23 -7.22 5.84
C ILE A 63 2.67 -5.84 6.31
N PHE A 64 3.42 -5.13 5.49
CA PHE A 64 4.11 -3.91 5.92
C PHE A 64 3.16 -2.79 6.34
N PRO A 65 2.12 -2.43 5.56
CA PRO A 65 1.19 -1.36 5.95
C PRO A 65 0.48 -1.61 7.27
N GLY A 66 0.20 -2.88 7.63
CA GLY A 66 -0.38 -3.26 8.91
C GLY A 66 0.51 -2.90 10.12
N LEU A 67 1.84 -2.93 9.94
CA LEU A 67 2.80 -2.57 10.99
C LEU A 67 2.76 -1.09 11.37
N ALA A 68 2.26 -0.22 10.49
CA ALA A 68 2.22 1.21 10.74
C ALA A 68 1.37 1.54 11.99
N TYR A 69 0.23 0.87 12.17
CA TYR A 69 -0.70 1.25 13.25
C TYR A 69 -1.48 0.12 13.92
N ALA A 70 -1.66 -1.06 13.31
CA ALA A 70 -2.57 -2.08 13.85
C ALA A 70 -2.16 -2.57 15.25
N SER A 71 -0.85 -2.65 15.52
CA SER A 71 -0.32 -3.02 16.84
C SER A 71 -0.60 -1.97 17.92
N ALA A 72 -0.49 -0.69 17.56
CA ALA A 72 -0.73 0.42 18.49
C ALA A 72 -2.20 0.46 18.93
N PHE A 73 -3.12 0.18 18.01
CA PHE A 73 -4.54 0.09 18.33
C PHE A 73 -4.85 -1.04 19.33
N CYS A 74 -4.23 -2.22 19.16
CA CYS A 74 -4.42 -3.34 20.09
C CYS A 74 -3.95 -2.99 21.51
N GLU A 75 -2.84 -2.27 21.64
CA GLU A 75 -2.31 -1.80 22.93
C GLU A 75 -3.22 -0.75 23.59
N GLU A 76 -3.80 0.16 22.79
CA GLU A 76 -4.80 1.13 23.27
C GLU A 76 -6.08 0.47 23.76
N TYR A 77 -6.51 -0.59 23.08
CA TYR A 77 -7.68 -1.36 23.47
C TYR A 77 -7.42 -2.09 24.80
N ASN A 78 -6.30 -2.80 24.91
CA ASN A 78 -5.95 -3.59 26.09
C ASN A 78 -5.68 -2.72 27.33
N SER A 79 -5.14 -1.52 27.15
CA SER A 79 -4.92 -0.55 28.24
C SER A 79 -6.19 0.17 28.69
N GLY A 80 -7.33 -0.01 28.00
CA GLY A 80 -8.56 0.73 28.26
C GLY A 80 -8.52 2.21 27.85
N TYR A 81 -7.43 2.65 27.18
CA TYR A 81 -7.28 4.03 26.70
C TYR A 81 -8.41 4.45 25.77
N ILE A 82 -8.94 3.51 24.98
CA ILE A 82 -10.10 3.71 24.10
C ILE A 82 -11.34 4.19 24.87
N LYS A 83 -11.60 3.70 26.09
CA LYS A 83 -12.76 4.13 26.90
C LYS A 83 -12.65 5.61 27.29
N MET A 84 -11.44 6.05 27.65
CA MET A 84 -11.17 7.45 27.96
C MET A 84 -11.39 8.35 26.73
N MET A 85 -11.02 7.88 25.53
CA MET A 85 -11.29 8.62 24.29
C MET A 85 -12.79 8.73 23.99
N TYR A 86 -13.54 7.65 24.14
CA TYR A 86 -15.00 7.67 23.90
C TYR A 86 -15.77 8.56 24.87
N SER A 87 -15.27 8.77 26.10
CA SER A 87 -15.89 9.72 27.05
C SER A 87 -15.82 11.18 26.59
N ARG A 88 -14.88 11.52 25.69
CA ARG A 88 -14.60 12.89 25.25
C ARG A 88 -14.92 13.15 23.77
N MET A 89 -15.23 12.09 22.99
CA MET A 89 -15.39 12.19 21.55
C MET A 89 -16.46 11.22 21.03
N LEU A 90 -17.27 11.73 20.07
CA LEU A 90 -18.27 10.91 19.37
C LEU A 90 -17.60 9.76 18.61
N PRO A 91 -18.19 8.54 18.64
CA PRO A 91 -17.58 7.35 18.04
C PRO A 91 -17.35 7.47 16.54
N GLY A 92 -18.27 8.13 15.81
CA GLY A 92 -18.12 8.36 14.37
C GLY A 92 -16.96 9.29 14.02
N LYS A 93 -16.75 10.36 14.81
CA LYS A 93 -15.62 11.28 14.59
C LYS A 93 -14.29 10.62 14.93
N PHE A 94 -14.27 9.80 15.99
CA PHE A 94 -13.09 9.00 16.35
C PHE A 94 -12.74 8.00 15.24
N ALA A 95 -13.72 7.25 14.74
CA ALA A 95 -13.54 6.28 13.68
C ALA A 95 -13.00 6.92 12.39
N LEU A 96 -13.58 8.04 11.96
CA LEU A 96 -13.12 8.75 10.76
C LEU A 96 -11.68 9.25 10.92
N THR A 97 -11.35 9.85 12.07
CA THR A 97 -10.00 10.31 12.36
C THR A 97 -9.00 9.15 12.26
N ARG A 98 -9.31 8.02 12.91
CA ARG A 98 -8.48 6.80 12.89
C ARG A 98 -8.32 6.22 11.48
N ILE A 99 -9.39 6.14 10.70
CA ILE A 99 -9.33 5.61 9.33
C ILE A 99 -8.41 6.47 8.48
N VAL A 100 -8.54 7.80 8.56
CA VAL A 100 -7.71 8.72 7.77
C VAL A 100 -6.24 8.63 8.19
N THR A 101 -5.94 8.67 9.50
CA THR A 101 -4.54 8.62 9.97
C THR A 101 -3.86 7.29 9.64
N VAL A 102 -4.57 6.17 9.82
CA VAL A 102 -4.06 4.84 9.48
C VAL A 102 -3.86 4.69 7.98
N ALA A 103 -4.84 5.05 7.15
CA ALA A 103 -4.72 4.99 5.70
C ALA A 103 -3.51 5.82 5.20
N LEU A 104 -3.38 7.07 5.66
CA LEU A 104 -2.25 7.93 5.29
C LEU A 104 -0.91 7.33 5.71
N SER A 105 -0.80 6.77 6.92
CA SER A 105 0.45 6.15 7.37
C SER A 105 0.80 4.86 6.60
N GLY A 106 -0.20 4.04 6.27
CA GLY A 106 0.00 2.83 5.46
C GLY A 106 0.40 3.14 4.03
N GLY A 107 -0.30 4.08 3.40
CA GLY A 107 -0.01 4.50 2.04
C GLY A 107 1.36 5.16 1.90
N THR A 108 1.72 6.07 2.83
CA THR A 108 3.04 6.73 2.81
C THR A 108 4.18 5.76 3.06
N MET A 109 3.98 4.72 3.89
CA MET A 109 4.98 3.68 4.13
C MET A 109 5.41 2.99 2.82
N LEU A 110 4.49 2.79 1.87
CA LEU A 110 4.81 2.19 0.57
C LEU A 110 5.19 3.21 -0.50
N ALA A 111 4.56 4.39 -0.49
CA ALA A 111 4.83 5.43 -1.48
C ALA A 111 6.28 5.94 -1.44
N ILE A 112 6.86 6.10 -0.25
CA ILE A 112 8.24 6.61 -0.10
C ILE A 112 9.27 5.64 -0.73
N PRO A 113 9.29 4.33 -0.38
CA PRO A 113 10.16 3.36 -1.04
C PRO A 113 9.98 3.31 -2.56
N PHE A 114 8.73 3.42 -3.03
CA PHE A 114 8.40 3.40 -4.46
C PHE A 114 9.02 4.61 -5.16
N ILE A 115 8.89 5.81 -4.57
CA ILE A 115 9.52 7.03 -5.11
C ILE A 115 11.03 6.87 -5.19
N ILE A 116 11.68 6.34 -4.13
CA ILE A 116 13.14 6.15 -4.10
C ILE A 116 13.58 5.22 -5.24
N VAL A 117 12.92 4.09 -5.38
CA VAL A 117 13.29 3.06 -6.37
C VAL A 117 13.01 3.53 -7.78
N LEU A 118 11.86 4.14 -8.03
CA LEU A 118 11.54 4.69 -9.35
C LEU A 118 12.45 5.86 -9.72
N SER A 119 12.95 6.63 -8.74
CA SER A 119 13.97 7.66 -8.99
C SER A 119 15.29 7.04 -9.43
N ILE A 120 15.72 5.94 -8.80
CA ILE A 120 16.92 5.18 -9.23
C ILE A 120 16.71 4.67 -10.66
N VAL A 121 15.56 4.05 -10.94
CA VAL A 121 15.22 3.56 -12.28
C VAL A 121 15.27 4.67 -13.33
N TYR A 122 14.72 5.85 -13.02
CA TYR A 122 14.71 7.00 -13.93
C TYR A 122 16.12 7.53 -14.21
N CYS A 123 16.98 7.60 -13.19
CA CYS A 123 18.33 8.14 -13.32
C CYS A 123 19.28 7.21 -14.10
N PHE A 124 19.10 5.88 -14.01
CA PHE A 124 20.02 4.89 -14.58
C PHE A 124 19.47 4.14 -15.80
N GLY A 125 18.18 4.30 -16.13
CA GLY A 125 17.56 3.71 -17.31
C GLY A 125 17.55 4.64 -18.52
N ILE A 126 17.54 4.07 -19.72
CA ILE A 126 17.28 4.85 -20.95
C ILE A 126 15.77 5.15 -21.00
N PRO A 127 15.37 6.45 -21.03
CA PRO A 127 13.97 6.80 -21.12
C PRO A 127 13.44 6.62 -22.54
N GLY A 128 12.20 6.15 -22.65
CA GLY A 128 11.43 6.00 -23.86
C GLY A 128 11.03 4.55 -24.13
N ILE A 129 10.36 4.34 -25.26
CA ILE A 129 9.97 3.00 -25.70
C ILE A 129 11.23 2.12 -25.82
N PRO A 130 11.26 0.91 -25.24
CA PRO A 130 12.40 0.02 -25.27
C PRO A 130 12.85 -0.26 -26.71
N THR A 131 14.09 0.11 -27.00
CA THR A 131 14.73 -0.11 -28.29
C THR A 131 15.87 -1.14 -28.16
N GLY A 132 16.42 -1.60 -29.28
CA GLY A 132 17.49 -2.61 -29.29
C GLY A 132 17.06 -3.99 -28.77
N SER A 133 17.78 -4.51 -27.77
CA SER A 133 17.56 -5.85 -27.18
C SER A 133 16.25 -6.00 -26.40
N ASP A 134 15.62 -4.87 -26.05
CA ASP A 134 14.38 -4.84 -25.25
C ASP A 134 13.13 -4.63 -26.16
N LYS A 135 13.33 -4.63 -27.49
CA LYS A 135 12.24 -4.52 -28.46
C LYS A 135 11.25 -5.66 -28.27
N GLY A 136 9.99 -5.30 -28.02
CA GLY A 136 8.91 -6.26 -27.82
C GLY A 136 8.50 -6.46 -26.36
N LEU A 137 9.25 -5.95 -25.38
CA LEU A 137 8.89 -6.07 -23.96
C LEU A 137 7.53 -5.41 -23.63
N MET A 138 7.15 -4.39 -24.41
CA MET A 138 5.85 -3.70 -24.32
C MET A 138 4.93 -3.97 -25.52
N ALA A 139 5.24 -4.95 -26.38
CA ALA A 139 4.40 -5.18 -27.56
C ALA A 139 2.99 -5.63 -27.15
N GLY A 140 1.98 -4.88 -27.59
CA GLY A 140 0.56 -5.18 -27.33
C GLY A 140 0.04 -4.73 -25.96
N THR A 141 0.84 -4.04 -25.14
CA THR A 141 0.38 -3.48 -23.86
C THR A 141 -0.04 -2.02 -24.02
N ALA A 142 -1.06 -1.60 -23.26
CA ALA A 142 -1.51 -0.20 -23.26
C ALA A 142 -0.45 0.78 -22.75
N LEU A 143 0.63 0.27 -22.12
CA LEU A 143 1.80 1.04 -21.73
C LEU A 143 2.45 1.79 -22.89
N VAL A 144 2.50 1.20 -24.10
CA VAL A 144 3.06 1.88 -25.27
C VAL A 144 2.27 3.15 -25.57
N PHE A 145 0.94 3.05 -25.56
CA PHE A 145 0.07 4.21 -25.75
C PHE A 145 0.29 5.28 -24.67
N TYR A 146 0.45 4.89 -23.39
CA TYR A 146 0.69 5.86 -22.32
C TYR A 146 2.05 6.56 -22.45
N ILE A 147 3.11 5.83 -22.84
CA ILE A 147 4.45 6.42 -23.05
C ILE A 147 4.44 7.36 -24.25
N GLU A 148 3.79 6.99 -25.34
CA GLU A 148 3.72 7.81 -26.56
C GLU A 148 2.94 9.12 -26.33
N ASN A 149 1.83 9.08 -25.60
CA ASN A 149 0.97 10.25 -25.41
C ASN A 149 1.35 11.12 -24.21
N TYR A 150 1.80 10.50 -23.11
CA TYR A 150 2.04 11.19 -21.84
C TYR A 150 3.48 11.10 -21.38
N GLY A 151 4.29 10.17 -21.90
CA GLY A 151 5.67 9.94 -21.47
C GLY A 151 5.77 9.00 -20.26
N GLU A 152 7.00 8.62 -19.93
CA GLU A 152 7.27 7.61 -18.88
C GLU A 152 6.92 8.07 -17.46
N TRP A 153 6.99 9.37 -17.20
CA TRP A 153 6.66 9.95 -15.89
C TRP A 153 5.21 9.63 -15.48
N TYR A 154 4.31 9.48 -16.45
CA TYR A 154 2.91 9.10 -16.21
C TYR A 154 2.81 7.72 -15.54
N ILE A 155 3.58 6.75 -16.03
CA ILE A 155 3.61 5.39 -15.47
C ILE A 155 4.20 5.42 -14.06
N PHE A 156 5.28 6.16 -13.85
CA PHE A 156 5.92 6.24 -12.54
C PHE A 156 5.01 6.89 -11.51
N LEU A 157 4.33 7.99 -11.87
CA LEU A 157 3.35 8.62 -11.01
C LEU A 157 2.23 7.65 -10.63
N TRP A 158 1.70 6.91 -11.60
CA TRP A 158 0.64 5.95 -11.33
C TRP A 158 1.08 4.76 -10.49
N LYS A 159 2.30 4.26 -10.65
CA LYS A 159 2.83 3.22 -9.76
C LYS A 159 2.99 3.71 -8.32
N VAL A 160 3.40 4.95 -8.11
CA VAL A 160 3.44 5.54 -6.75
C VAL A 160 2.04 5.65 -6.16
N ILE A 161 1.06 6.10 -6.95
CA ILE A 161 -0.31 6.27 -6.45
C ILE A 161 -0.99 4.93 -6.17
N LEU A 162 -0.83 3.93 -7.04
CA LEU A 162 -1.31 2.57 -6.77
C LEU A 162 -0.62 1.95 -5.56
N GLY A 163 0.70 2.11 -5.43
CA GLY A 163 1.42 1.68 -4.22
C GLY A 163 0.90 2.36 -2.94
N PHE A 164 0.57 3.65 -3.01
CA PHE A 164 -0.03 4.40 -1.91
C PHE A 164 -1.43 3.89 -1.56
N LEU A 165 -2.29 3.69 -2.54
CA LEU A 165 -3.67 3.21 -2.35
C LEU A 165 -3.68 1.77 -1.83
N PHE A 166 -2.84 0.90 -2.38
CA PHE A 166 -2.59 -0.45 -1.84
C PHE A 166 -2.16 -0.40 -0.37
N GLY A 167 -1.22 0.48 -0.02
CA GLY A 167 -0.81 0.70 1.37
C GLY A 167 -1.96 1.17 2.27
N CYS A 168 -2.84 2.04 1.77
CA CYS A 168 -4.05 2.45 2.50
C CYS A 168 -4.97 1.26 2.79
N ILE A 169 -5.23 0.40 1.78
CA ILE A 169 -6.13 -0.76 1.91
C ILE A 169 -5.63 -1.69 3.00
N TRP A 170 -4.37 -2.12 2.94
CA TRP A 170 -3.86 -3.14 3.85
C TRP A 170 -3.60 -2.62 5.26
N ALA A 171 -3.32 -1.33 5.42
CA ALA A 171 -3.29 -0.71 6.74
C ALA A 171 -4.70 -0.68 7.37
N LEU A 172 -5.74 -0.37 6.58
CA LEU A 172 -7.12 -0.42 7.04
C LEU A 172 -7.60 -1.85 7.29
N ALA A 173 -7.17 -2.83 6.50
CA ALA A 173 -7.44 -4.24 6.75
C ALA A 173 -6.82 -4.69 8.09
N GLY A 174 -5.58 -4.31 8.37
CA GLY A 174 -4.93 -4.54 9.67
C GLY A 174 -5.69 -3.90 10.83
N LEU A 175 -6.16 -2.66 10.66
CA LEU A 175 -7.00 -2.00 11.65
C LEU A 175 -8.35 -2.71 11.81
N ALA A 176 -8.98 -3.16 10.72
CA ALA A 176 -10.24 -3.90 10.79
C ALA A 176 -10.06 -5.15 11.64
N PHE A 177 -9.06 -5.99 11.34
CA PHE A 177 -8.78 -7.17 12.18
C PHE A 177 -8.50 -6.79 13.64
N ALA A 178 -7.75 -5.72 13.90
CA ALA A 178 -7.48 -5.25 15.26
C ALA A 178 -8.76 -4.84 16.04
N VAL A 179 -9.73 -4.23 15.36
CA VAL A 179 -11.00 -3.79 15.95
C VAL A 179 -11.90 -4.98 16.28
N TRP A 180 -11.97 -5.96 15.37
CA TRP A 180 -12.82 -7.13 15.52
C TRP A 180 -12.22 -8.15 16.48
N LEU A 181 -10.91 -8.37 16.40
CA LEU A 181 -10.13 -9.31 17.21
C LEU A 181 -8.92 -8.55 17.78
N PRO A 182 -9.01 -7.99 19.01
CA PRO A 182 -7.97 -7.15 19.62
C PRO A 182 -6.78 -7.99 20.10
N ASN A 183 -6.11 -8.65 19.15
CA ASN A 183 -4.91 -9.43 19.34
C ASN A 183 -3.87 -8.93 18.34
N ARG A 184 -2.73 -8.45 18.88
CA ARG A 184 -1.64 -7.89 18.09
C ARG A 184 -1.13 -8.83 17.00
N TYR A 185 -1.08 -10.14 17.26
CA TYR A 185 -0.60 -11.12 16.29
C TYR A 185 -1.59 -11.32 15.15
N VAL A 186 -2.87 -11.42 15.47
CA VAL A 186 -3.94 -11.57 14.48
C VAL A 186 -4.03 -10.33 13.60
N ALA A 187 -3.97 -9.14 14.19
CA ALA A 187 -4.04 -7.87 13.47
C ALA A 187 -2.91 -7.68 12.44
N LEU A 188 -1.75 -8.32 12.66
CA LEU A 188 -0.60 -8.24 11.76
C LEU A 188 -0.58 -9.35 10.71
N ILE A 189 -0.95 -10.58 11.08
CA ILE A 189 -0.86 -11.75 10.20
C ILE A 189 -2.12 -11.89 9.32
N ALA A 190 -3.31 -11.57 9.85
CA ALA A 190 -4.58 -11.77 9.13
C ALA A 190 -4.69 -10.97 7.82
N PRO A 191 -4.22 -9.70 7.72
CA PRO A 191 -4.19 -8.98 6.45
C PRO A 191 -3.39 -9.72 5.38
N PHE A 192 -2.24 -10.29 5.74
CA PHE A 192 -1.41 -11.06 4.81
C PHE A 192 -2.07 -12.36 4.38
N VAL A 193 -2.65 -13.12 5.32
CA VAL A 193 -3.38 -14.35 4.99
C VAL A 193 -4.57 -14.04 4.07
N LEU A 194 -5.28 -12.94 4.32
CA LEU A 194 -6.37 -12.49 3.45
C LEU A 194 -5.86 -12.11 2.06
N TYR A 195 -4.73 -11.38 1.97
CA TYR A 195 -4.11 -11.01 0.69
C TYR A 195 -3.73 -12.24 -0.14
N GLU A 196 -3.03 -13.21 0.45
CA GLU A 196 -2.63 -14.44 -0.22
C GLU A 196 -3.84 -15.28 -0.63
N ALA A 197 -4.85 -15.38 0.23
CA ALA A 197 -6.10 -16.06 -0.11
C ALA A 197 -6.83 -15.38 -1.28
N MET A 198 -6.88 -14.04 -1.29
CA MET A 198 -7.45 -13.28 -2.40
C MET A 198 -6.66 -13.50 -3.68
N TRP A 199 -5.33 -13.57 -3.60
CA TRP A 199 -4.48 -13.84 -4.76
C TRP A 199 -4.77 -15.20 -5.39
N LEU A 200 -4.89 -16.27 -4.58
CA LEU A 200 -5.19 -17.62 -5.05
C LEU A 200 -6.62 -17.75 -5.59
N VAL A 201 -7.62 -17.19 -4.91
CA VAL A 201 -9.04 -17.32 -5.30
C VAL A 201 -9.39 -16.44 -6.49
N LEU A 202 -8.82 -15.23 -6.57
CA LEU A 202 -9.08 -14.26 -7.64
C LEU A 202 -8.03 -14.32 -8.75
N GLY A 203 -7.26 -15.40 -8.84
CA GLY A 203 -6.22 -15.57 -9.88
C GLY A 203 -6.76 -15.45 -11.30
N GLU A 204 -7.97 -15.98 -11.55
CA GLU A 204 -8.64 -15.89 -12.86
C GLU A 204 -9.33 -14.54 -13.09
N LEU A 205 -9.60 -13.77 -12.02
CA LEU A 205 -10.28 -12.47 -12.08
C LEU A 205 -9.28 -11.33 -11.89
N SER A 206 -8.50 -11.06 -12.93
CA SER A 206 -7.42 -10.06 -12.87
C SER A 206 -7.87 -8.67 -12.42
N ALA A 207 -9.11 -8.30 -12.72
CA ALA A 207 -9.70 -7.00 -12.36
C ALA A 207 -9.96 -6.80 -10.86
N LEU A 208 -10.11 -7.87 -10.08
CA LEU A 208 -10.42 -7.79 -8.64
C LEU A 208 -9.24 -8.20 -7.76
N ASN A 209 -8.17 -8.72 -8.36
CA ASN A 209 -7.04 -9.19 -7.59
C ASN A 209 -6.19 -8.00 -7.09
N PRO A 210 -6.00 -7.82 -5.78
CA PRO A 210 -5.20 -6.71 -5.24
C PRO A 210 -3.75 -6.70 -5.75
N MET A 211 -3.20 -7.86 -6.10
CA MET A 211 -1.85 -7.97 -6.65
C MET A 211 -1.76 -7.34 -8.05
N TYR A 212 -2.71 -7.66 -8.93
CA TYR A 212 -2.75 -7.14 -10.29
C TYR A 212 -3.16 -5.66 -10.33
N LEU A 213 -4.04 -5.25 -9.42
CA LEU A 213 -4.43 -3.85 -9.25
C LEU A 213 -3.21 -2.98 -8.90
N MET A 214 -2.40 -3.41 -7.94
CA MET A 214 -1.20 -2.69 -7.54
C MET A 214 -0.16 -2.58 -8.68
N ARG A 215 -0.10 -3.57 -9.57
CA ARG A 215 0.77 -3.53 -10.77
C ARG A 215 0.24 -2.57 -11.83
N GLY A 216 -1.08 -2.53 -12.02
CA GLY A 216 -1.80 -1.69 -12.98
C GLY A 216 -1.67 -2.13 -14.44
N ASP A 217 -0.58 -2.82 -14.78
CA ASP A 217 -0.23 -3.23 -16.14
C ASP A 217 -1.20 -4.32 -16.68
N ASP A 218 -1.72 -5.19 -15.81
CA ASP A 218 -2.56 -6.33 -16.20
C ASP A 218 -3.97 -5.93 -16.66
N LEU A 219 -4.45 -4.76 -16.22
CA LEU A 219 -5.75 -4.20 -16.60
C LEU A 219 -5.67 -3.27 -17.81
N ASN A 220 -4.44 -2.98 -18.28
CA ASN A 220 -4.17 -2.01 -19.35
C ASN A 220 -4.81 -0.62 -19.11
N ASN A 221 -5.21 -0.31 -17.86
CA ASN A 221 -5.90 0.93 -17.49
C ASN A 221 -5.64 1.24 -16.00
N TYR A 222 -4.65 2.10 -15.76
CA TYR A 222 -4.27 2.51 -14.42
C TYR A 222 -5.36 3.26 -13.65
N PRO A 223 -6.11 4.23 -14.25
CA PRO A 223 -7.23 4.86 -13.55
C PRO A 223 -8.29 3.87 -13.05
N LEU A 224 -8.59 2.84 -13.86
CA LEU A 224 -9.56 1.81 -13.47
C LEU A 224 -9.05 1.00 -12.27
N SER A 225 -7.77 0.66 -12.26
CA SER A 225 -7.15 0.01 -11.10
C SER A 225 -7.29 0.86 -9.82
N GLY A 226 -6.91 2.14 -9.92
CA GLY A 226 -7.02 3.06 -8.78
C GLY A 226 -8.46 3.24 -8.28
N PHE A 227 -9.44 3.20 -9.18
CA PHE A 227 -10.86 3.26 -8.82
C PHE A 227 -11.30 2.02 -8.02
N ILE A 228 -10.88 0.83 -8.42
CA ILE A 228 -11.20 -0.42 -7.70
C ILE A 228 -10.51 -0.44 -6.33
N GLU A 229 -9.27 0.03 -6.24
CA GLU A 229 -8.58 0.20 -4.96
C GLU A 229 -9.32 1.18 -4.03
N CYS A 230 -9.87 2.27 -4.56
CA CYS A 230 -10.71 3.18 -3.78
C CYS A 230 -11.97 2.49 -3.24
N ILE A 231 -12.59 1.59 -4.02
CA ILE A 231 -13.72 0.78 -3.54
C ILE A 231 -13.28 -0.12 -2.38
N TYR A 232 -12.11 -0.75 -2.46
CA TYR A 232 -11.59 -1.55 -1.34
C TYR A 232 -11.30 -0.72 -0.09
N ILE A 233 -10.78 0.50 -0.24
CA ILE A 233 -10.61 1.43 0.89
C ILE A 233 -11.96 1.73 1.56
N LEU A 234 -13.02 1.96 0.78
CA LEU A 234 -14.36 2.19 1.32
C LEU A 234 -14.92 0.97 2.06
N LEU A 235 -14.74 -0.23 1.50
CA LEU A 235 -15.17 -1.48 2.14
C LEU A 235 -14.41 -1.74 3.45
N ALA A 236 -13.08 -1.57 3.46
CA ALA A 236 -12.27 -1.71 4.66
C ALA A 236 -12.65 -0.66 5.72
N SER A 237 -12.86 0.59 5.30
CA SER A 237 -13.33 1.67 6.17
C SER A 237 -14.69 1.35 6.81
N PHE A 238 -15.62 0.80 6.04
CA PHE A 238 -16.92 0.37 6.55
C PHE A 238 -16.78 -0.73 7.62
N ALA A 239 -15.93 -1.73 7.37
CA ALA A 239 -15.65 -2.80 8.33
C ALA A 239 -15.05 -2.27 9.65
N VAL A 240 -14.17 -1.26 9.57
CA VAL A 240 -13.61 -0.56 10.75
C VAL A 240 -14.68 0.21 11.51
N ILE A 241 -15.49 1.02 10.82
CA ILE A 241 -16.57 1.81 11.45
C ILE A 241 -17.55 0.89 12.17
N TRP A 242 -17.96 -0.20 11.50
CA TRP A 242 -18.89 -1.15 12.07
C TRP A 242 -18.32 -1.83 13.31
N GLY A 243 -17.07 -2.29 13.25
CA GLY A 243 -16.39 -2.87 14.39
C GLY A 243 -16.28 -1.91 15.57
N LEU A 244 -15.91 -0.64 15.33
CA LEU A 244 -15.79 0.38 16.37
C LEU A 244 -17.15 0.72 16.99
N LYS A 245 -18.22 0.83 16.18
CA LYS A 245 -19.58 1.10 16.68
C LYS A 245 -20.08 -0.04 17.56
N ARG A 246 -19.85 -1.29 17.19
CA ARG A 246 -20.17 -2.46 18.00
C ARG A 246 -19.45 -2.43 19.36
N ARG A 247 -18.16 -2.07 19.36
CA ARG A 247 -17.36 -1.97 20.59
C ARG A 247 -17.85 -0.85 21.51
N TYR A 248 -18.29 0.26 20.94
CA TYR A 248 -18.88 1.36 21.72
C TYR A 248 -20.21 0.98 22.38
N GLN A 249 -21.04 0.17 21.71
CA GLN A 249 -22.35 -0.26 22.26
C GLN A 249 -22.23 -1.35 23.35
N ASN A 250 -21.18 -2.17 23.29
CA ASN A 250 -21.01 -3.35 24.15
C ASN A 250 -19.98 -3.16 25.28
N GLY A 251 -19.35 -1.99 25.42
CA GLY A 251 -18.19 -1.77 26.30
C GLY A 251 -18.37 -0.67 27.34
#